data_AF-A0A8D9CS14-F1
#
_entry.id   AF-A0A8D9CS14-F1
#
_cell.length_a   1.000
_cell.length_b   1.000
_cell.length_c   1.000
_cell.angle_alpha   90.00
_cell.angle_beta   90.00
_cell.angle_gamma   90.00
#
_symmetry.space_group_name_H-M   'P 1'
#
loop_
_entity.id
_entity.type
_entity.pdbx_description
1 polymer ?
#
loop_
_entity_poly.entity_id
_entity_poly.type
_entity_poly.pdbx_seq_one_letter_code
_entity_poly.pdbx_strand_id
1 'polypeptide(L)' 'MIYLSIEKDTKDLYLFINSSGGWVISGMAIYDTMQFVRPDVHTICMGLAASIASFILVGGEITKRIAFPHAWRQ' A
#
# COMPACT_ATOMS: atom_id res chain seq x y z
N MET A 1 -8.17 -5.76 -3.30
CA MET A 1 -7.29 -5.53 -4.46
C MET A 1 -7.68 -6.41 -5.63
N ILE A 2 -7.67 -7.73 -5.48
CA ILE A 2 -8.02 -8.69 -6.55
C ILE A 2 -9.38 -8.38 -7.19
N TYR A 3 -10.43 -8.19 -6.38
CA TYR A 3 -11.76 -7.85 -6.89
C TYR A 3 -11.76 -6.61 -7.80
N LEU A 4 -11.11 -5.53 -7.36
CA LEU A 4 -11.01 -4.27 -8.11
C LEU A 4 -10.21 -4.45 -9.41
N SER A 5 -9.16 -5.27 -9.36
CA SER A 5 -8.37 -5.62 -10.54
C SER A 5 -9.14 -6.46 -11.55
N ILE A 6 -10.12 -7.26 -11.12
CA ILE A 6 -10.98 -8.06 -12.01
C ILE A 6 -12.04 -7.15 -12.66
N GLU A 7 -12.61 -6.21 -11.91
CA GLU A 7 -13.62 -5.30 -12.47
C GLU A 7 -13.04 -4.37 -13.54
N LYS A 8 -11.89 -3.73 -13.25
CA LYS A 8 -11.20 -2.83 -14.19
C LYS A 8 -9.69 -2.87 -13.95
N ASP A 9 -8.98 -3.58 -14.82
CA ASP A 9 -7.53 -3.75 -14.74
C ASP A 9 -6.71 -2.51 -15.16
N THR A 10 -7.35 -1.51 -15.76
CA THR A 10 -6.74 -0.24 -16.19
C THR A 10 -6.82 0.88 -15.16
N LYS A 11 -7.58 0.68 -14.08
CA LYS A 11 -7.80 1.73 -13.08
C LYS A 11 -6.84 1.55 -11.91
N ASP A 12 -6.04 2.59 -11.69
CA ASP A 12 -5.15 2.70 -10.53
C ASP A 12 -5.87 2.43 -9.21
N LEU A 13 -5.20 1.70 -8.33
CA LEU A 13 -5.69 1.33 -7.00
C LEU A 13 -5.13 2.29 -5.96
N TYR A 14 -5.96 2.73 -5.02
CA TYR A 14 -5.55 3.65 -3.95
C TYR A 14 -5.60 2.92 -2.60
N LEU A 15 -4.43 2.76 -1.98
CA LEU A 15 -4.26 2.17 -0.67
C LEU A 15 -3.91 3.25 0.36
N PHE A 16 -4.87 3.57 1.22
CA PHE A 16 -4.66 4.46 2.36
C PHE A 16 -4.15 3.66 3.55
N ILE A 17 -3.05 4.13 4.15
CA ILE A 17 -2.34 3.43 5.22
C ILE A 17 -2.31 4.31 6.46
N ASN A 18 -2.81 3.76 7.57
CA ASN A 18 -2.69 4.31 8.91
C ASN A 18 -2.58 3.14 9.90
N SER A 19 -1.38 2.59 10.07
CA SER A 19 -1.11 1.40 10.87
C SER A 19 0.27 1.45 11.51
N SER A 20 0.35 0.99 12.77
CA SER A 20 1.60 0.79 13.50
C SER A 20 2.35 -0.49 13.10
N GLY A 21 1.84 -1.23 12.12
CA GLY A 21 2.36 -2.52 11.68
C GLY A 21 1.56 -3.70 12.23
N GLY A 22 2.20 -4.86 12.34
CA GLY A 22 1.55 -6.11 12.75
C GLY A 22 2.32 -7.34 12.31
N TRP A 23 1.59 -8.41 11.99
CA TRP A 23 2.16 -9.68 11.58
C TRP A 23 2.85 -9.59 10.22
N VAL A 24 4.13 -10.02 10.19
CA VAL A 24 4.96 -9.95 8.99
C VAL A 24 4.38 -10.78 7.85
N ILE A 25 3.92 -12.02 8.12
CA ILE A 25 3.40 -12.92 7.08
C ILE A 25 2.14 -12.32 6.42
N SER A 26 1.24 -11.74 7.21
CA SER A 26 0.04 -11.08 6.67
C SER A 26 0.41 -9.84 5.84
N GLY A 27 1.40 -9.07 6.27
CA GLY A 27 1.87 -7.92 5.50
C GLY A 27 2.58 -8.30 4.20
N MET A 28 3.35 -9.39 4.21
CA MET A 28 3.94 -9.96 2.99
C MET A 28 2.86 -10.43 2.02
N ALA A 29 1.81 -11.08 2.49
CA ALA A 29 0.69 -11.48 1.62
C ALA A 29 0.02 -10.26 0.95
N ILE A 30 -0.13 -9.14 1.68
CA ILE A 30 -0.63 -7.89 1.10
C ILE A 30 0.35 -7.35 0.05
N TYR A 31 1.64 -7.31 0.38
CA TYR A 31 2.70 -6.84 -0.53
C TYR A 31 2.73 -7.66 -1.82
N ASP A 32 2.74 -8.99 -1.71
CA ASP A 32 2.75 -9.89 -2.87
C ASP A 32 1.49 -9.70 -3.72
N THR A 33 0.33 -9.49 -3.08
CA THR A 33 -0.91 -9.16 -3.77
C THR A 33 -0.80 -7.84 -4.53
N MET A 34 -0.12 -6.83 -3.97
CA MET A 34 0.12 -5.55 -4.66
C MET A 34 0.99 -5.71 -5.90
N GLN A 35 2.00 -6.59 -5.85
CA GLN A 35 2.87 -6.87 -7.02
C GLN A 35 2.19 -7.76 -8.07
N PHE A 36 1.24 -8.60 -7.64
CA PHE A 36 0.53 -9.52 -8.52
C PHE A 36 -0.55 -8.84 -9.37
N VAL A 37 -1.25 -7.86 -8.81
CA VAL A 37 -2.32 -7.17 -9.54
C VAL A 37 -1.73 -6.29 -10.65
N ARG A 38 -2.44 -6.21 -11.78
CA ARG A 38 -2.01 -5.44 -12.95
C ARG A 38 -2.02 -3.91 -12.79
N PRO A 39 -3.04 -3.30 -12.16
CA PRO A 39 -3.09 -1.86 -12.01
C PRO A 39 -2.08 -1.35 -10.98
N ASP A 40 -1.54 -0.15 -11.23
CA ASP A 40 -0.61 0.50 -10.31
C ASP A 40 -1.28 0.77 -8.96
N VAL A 41 -0.56 0.44 -7.89
CA VAL A 41 -1.01 0.67 -6.52
C VAL A 41 -0.41 1.96 -5.97
N HIS A 42 -1.24 2.99 -5.84
CA HIS A 42 -0.92 4.22 -5.12
C HIS A 42 -0.99 3.97 -3.63
N THR A 43 0.04 4.39 -2.90
CA THR A 43 0.08 4.24 -1.45
C THR A 43 0.10 5.61 -0.78
N ILE A 44 -0.80 5.80 0.19
CA ILE A 44 -1.05 7.10 0.81
C ILE A 44 -0.98 6.94 2.33
N CYS A 45 0.07 7.46 2.96
CA CYS A 45 0.17 7.48 4.42
C CYS A 45 -0.63 8.65 4.99
N MET A 46 -1.66 8.35 5.77
CA MET A 46 -2.53 9.39 6.36
C MET A 46 -2.10 9.84 7.75
N GLY A 47 -1.45 8.95 8.52
CA GLY A 47 -1.16 9.18 9.94
C GLY A 47 0.12 8.48 10.35
N LEU A 48 0.05 7.19 10.66
CA LEU A 48 1.20 6.39 11.02
C LEU A 48 1.41 5.28 9.99
N ALA A 49 2.65 5.09 9.54
CA ALA A 49 3.05 3.87 8.86
C ALA A 49 4.37 3.39 9.48
N ALA A 50 4.26 2.42 10.39
CA ALA A 50 5.41 1.87 11.10
C ALA A 50 5.60 0.36 10.82
N SER A 51 6.85 -0.11 10.86
CA SER A 51 7.19 -1.53 10.68
C SER A 51 6.66 -2.08 9.34
N ILE A 52 5.94 -3.21 9.33
CA ILE A 52 5.43 -3.80 8.08
C ILE A 52 4.49 -2.86 7.31
N ALA A 53 3.82 -1.91 7.97
CA ALA A 53 3.03 -0.89 7.27
C ALA A 53 3.92 0.10 6.51
N SER A 54 5.11 0.42 7.04
CA SER A 54 6.09 1.26 6.36
C SER A 54 6.71 0.53 5.17
N PHE A 55 6.87 -0.79 5.25
CA PHE A 55 7.25 -1.65 4.13
C PHE A 55 6.18 -1.64 3.01
N ILE A 56 4.92 -1.88 3.37
CA ILE A 56 3.78 -1.84 2.41
C ILE A 56 3.67 -0.46 1.75
N LEU A 57 3.84 0.63 2.51
CA LEU A 57 3.82 1.99 1.95
C LEU A 57 4.87 2.17 0.85
N VAL A 58 6.07 1.63 1.03
CA VAL A 58 7.15 1.73 0.03
C VAL A 58 6.93 0.80 -1.16
N GLY A 59 6.17 -0.29 -0.97
CA GLY A 59 5.82 -1.27 -1.99
C GLY A 59 4.80 -0.83 -3.03
N GLY A 60 4.24 0.38 -2.90
CA GLY A 60 3.45 1.00 -3.96
C GLY A 60 4.28 1.38 -5.18
N GLU A 61 3.60 1.74 -6.27
CA GLU A 61 4.24 2.10 -7.53
C GLU A 61 5.20 3.29 -7.38
N ILE A 62 6.37 3.20 -8.01
CA ILE A 62 7.38 4.27 -7.93
C ILE A 62 6.75 5.55 -8.49
N THR A 63 6.98 6.68 -7.83
CA THR A 63 6.33 8.00 -8.07
C THR A 63 4.90 8.18 -7.55
N LYS A 64 4.20 7.11 -7.17
CA LYS A 64 2.79 7.14 -6.69
C LYS A 64 2.66 6.86 -5.19
N ARG A 65 3.72 7.16 -4.43
CA ARG A 65 3.80 6.97 -2.98
C ARG A 65 3.83 8.33 -2.29
N ILE A 66 2.79 8.63 -1.54
CA ILE A 66 2.64 9.93 -0.88
C ILE A 66 2.34 9.76 0.60
N ALA A 67 2.63 10.80 1.36
CA ALA A 67 2.33 10.88 2.78
C ALA A 67 1.80 12.29 3.07
N PHE A 68 0.82 12.39 3.97
CA PHE A 68 0.36 13.69 4.43
C PHE A 68 1.45 14.40 5.25
N PRO A 69 1.43 15.75 5.32
CA PRO A 69 2.52 16.53 5.92
C PRO A 69 2.86 16.19 7.37
N HIS A 70 1.87 15.69 8.13
CA HIS A 70 2.03 15.29 9.53
C HIS A 70 2.06 13.78 9.73
N ALA A 71 2.12 13.02 8.64
CA ALA A 71 2.18 11.57 8.73
C ALA A 71 3.57 11.15 9.21
N TRP A 72 3.61 10.32 10.24
CA TRP A 72 4.81 9.79 10.83
C TRP A 72 5.14 8.43 10.20
N ARG A 73 6.36 8.31 9.69
CA ARG A 73 6.89 7.09 9.09
C ARG A 73 8.10 6.66 9.91
N GLN A 74 8.04 5.45 10.49
CA GLN A 74 9.17 4.79 11.15
C GLN A 74 9.47 3.44 10.47
#